data_AF-A0A932WVU7-F1
#
_entry.id   AF-A0A932WVU7-F1
#
_cell.length_a   1.000
_cell.length_b   1.000
_cell.length_c   1.000
_cell.angle_alpha   90.00
_cell.angle_beta   90.00
_cell.angle_gamma   90.00
#
_symmetry.space_group_name_H-M   'P 1'
#
loop_
_entity.id
_entity.type
_entity.pdbx_description
1 polymer ?
#
loop_
_entity_poly.entity_id
_entity_poly.type
_entity_poly.pdbx_seq_one_letter_code
_entity_poly.pdbx_strand_id
1 'polypeptide(L)' 'TIPDELNNIAIFSHNPGITDFVNKLVDRVLIDHMPTCAVFAIKIPIDSWKDFKEEEKEFFFFDFPKNI' A
#
# COMPACT_ATOMS: atom_id res chain seq x y z
N THR A 1 -12.73 11.10 -6.17
CA THR A 1 -11.53 10.28 -6.45
C THR A 1 -10.33 11.17 -6.31
N ILE A 2 -9.13 10.59 -6.15
CA ILE A 2 -7.89 11.37 -6.02
C ILE A 2 -7.60 12.09 -7.35
N PRO A 3 -7.00 13.30 -7.37
CA PRO A 3 -6.59 13.99 -8.60
C PRO A 3 -5.47 13.24 -9.34
N ASP A 4 -5.60 13.11 -10.66
CA ASP A 4 -4.71 12.29 -11.51
C ASP A 4 -3.30 12.91 -11.64
N GLU A 5 -3.12 14.20 -11.34
CA GLU A 5 -1.81 14.85 -11.29
C GLU A 5 -0.91 14.41 -10.12
N LEU A 6 -1.49 13.73 -9.11
CA LEU A 6 -0.72 13.22 -7.97
C LEU A 6 -0.11 11.87 -8.32
N ASN A 7 1.21 11.84 -8.51
CA ASN A 7 1.94 10.60 -8.83
C ASN A 7 2.14 9.66 -7.63
N ASN A 8 2.05 10.17 -6.40
CA ASN A 8 2.32 9.40 -5.19
C ASN A 8 1.34 9.79 -4.08
N ILE A 9 0.86 8.81 -3.33
CA ILE A 9 -0.06 9.00 -2.21
C ILE A 9 0.48 8.24 -0.99
N ALA A 10 0.45 8.89 0.16
CA ALA A 10 0.73 8.27 1.45
C ALA A 10 -0.57 8.16 2.26
N ILE A 11 -0.81 6.98 2.84
CA ILE A 11 -1.97 6.70 3.69
C ILE A 11 -1.46 6.35 5.09
N PHE A 12 -2.00 7.04 6.10
CA PHE A 12 -1.71 6.78 7.51
C PHE A 12 -2.93 6.18 8.18
N SER A 13 -2.74 5.10 8.94
CA SER A 13 -3.80 4.40 9.64
C SER A 13 -3.23 3.56 10.80
N HIS A 14 -4.09 2.86 11.53
CA HIS A 14 -3.75 2.05 12.68
C HIS A 14 -4.04 0.56 12.43
N ASN A 15 -3.39 -0.31 13.19
CA ASN A 15 -3.77 -1.72 13.24
C ASN A 15 -5.11 -1.92 13.96
N PRO A 16 -5.90 -2.95 13.60
CA PRO A 16 -5.63 -3.93 12.54
C PRO A 16 -5.91 -3.41 11.12
N GLY A 17 -6.62 -2.29 10.98
CA GLY A 17 -7.15 -1.81 9.69
C GLY A 17 -6.11 -1.62 8.59
N ILE A 18 -4.92 -1.07 8.90
CA ILE A 18 -3.86 -0.92 7.90
C ILE A 18 -3.26 -2.26 7.48
N THR A 19 -3.14 -3.22 8.41
CA THR A 19 -2.67 -4.58 8.12
C THR A 19 -3.65 -5.30 7.19
N ASP A 20 -4.95 -5.24 7.51
CA ASP A 20 -6.00 -5.84 6.67
C ASP A 20 -6.07 -5.18 5.29
N PHE A 21 -5.78 -3.88 5.21
CA PHE A 21 -5.78 -3.15 3.94
C PHE A 21 -4.63 -3.60 3.04
N VAL A 22 -3.39 -3.61 3.53
CA VAL A 22 -2.23 -3.98 2.70
C VAL A 22 -2.29 -5.44 2.22
N ASN A 23 -2.84 -6.34 3.04
CA ASN A 23 -3.06 -7.75 2.68
C ASN A 23 -4.13 -7.94 1.58
N LYS A 24 -4.94 -6.92 1.28
CA LYS A 24 -5.90 -6.94 0.16
C LYS A 24 -5.35 -6.30 -1.11
N LEU A 25 -4.20 -5.63 -1.03
CA LEU A 25 -3.61 -4.96 -2.19
C LEU A 25 -2.83 -5.92 -3.07
N VAL A 26 -2.17 -6.92 -2.48
CA VAL A 26 -1.31 -7.85 -3.21
C VAL A 26 -1.53 -9.28 -2.71
N ASP A 27 -1.80 -10.21 -3.63
CA ASP A 27 -2.09 -11.61 -3.27
C ASP A 27 -0.86 -12.39 -2.78
N ARG A 28 0.35 -11.91 -3.11
CA ARG A 28 1.61 -12.64 -2.87
C ARG A 28 2.33 -12.24 -1.59
N VAL A 29 1.85 -11.22 -0.87
CA VAL A 29 2.48 -10.75 0.37
C VAL A 29 1.44 -10.76 1.48
N LEU A 30 1.68 -11.58 2.50
CA LEU A 30 0.86 -11.63 3.70
C LEU A 30 1.68 -11.09 4.88
N ILE A 31 1.11 -10.10 5.56
CA ILE A 31 1.69 -9.47 6.74
C ILE A 31 0.79 -9.75 7.94
N ASP A 32 1.34 -10.29 9.01
CA ASP A 32 0.59 -10.55 10.24
C ASP A 32 0.28 -9.26 11.02
N HIS A 33 1.17 -8.28 10.95
CA HIS A 33 1.07 -7.00 11.66
C HIS A 33 2.02 -5.96 11.06
N MET A 34 1.54 -4.74 10.79
CA MET A 34 2.36 -3.58 10.44
C MET A 34 3.05 -3.00 11.68
N PRO A 35 4.38 -3.09 11.87
CA PRO A 35 5.07 -2.43 12.99
C PRO A 35 4.82 -0.92 13.02
N THR A 36 4.98 -0.29 14.19
CA THR A 36 4.90 1.18 14.29
C THR A 36 5.92 1.82 13.35
N CYS A 37 5.49 2.85 12.61
CA CYS A 37 6.28 3.53 11.57
C CYS A 37 6.69 2.63 10.39
N ALA A 38 6.07 1.47 10.20
CA ALA A 38 6.29 0.67 9.02
C ALA A 38 5.66 1.32 7.77
N VAL A 39 6.32 1.12 6.63
CA VAL A 39 5.89 1.58 5.32
C VAL A 39 5.74 0.37 4.41
N PHE A 40 4.54 0.18 3.88
CA PHE A 40 4.26 -0.80 2.84
C PHE A 40 3.96 -0.06 1.55
N ALA A 41 4.80 -0.27 0.53
CA ALA A 41 4.71 0.43 -0.74
C ALA A 41 4.34 -0.53 -1.87
N ILE A 42 3.47 -0.04 -2.74
CA ILE A 42 3.05 -0.69 -3.98
C ILE A 42 3.24 0.26 -5.16
N LYS A 43 3.34 -0.31 -6.37
CA LYS A 43 3.24 0.39 -7.64
C LYS A 43 1.99 -0.07 -8.37
N ILE A 44 1.39 0.80 -9.16
CA ILE A 44 0.18 0.50 -9.92
C ILE A 44 0.30 1.18 -11.28
N PRO A 45 0.23 0.44 -12.40
CA PRO A 45 0.39 1.00 -13.73
C PRO A 45 -0.92 1.64 -14.23
N ILE A 46 -1.32 2.77 -13.62
CA ILE A 46 -2.56 3.49 -13.93
C ILE A 46 -2.33 4.94 -14.34
N ASP A 47 -3.17 5.44 -15.24
CA ASP A 47 -3.22 6.85 -15.64
C ASP A 47 -4.26 7.66 -14.83
N SER A 48 -5.24 6.99 -14.20
CA SER A 48 -6.23 7.63 -13.33
C SER A 48 -6.42 6.87 -12.02
N TRP A 49 -6.52 7.61 -10.90
CA TRP A 49 -6.80 7.02 -9.59
C TRP A 49 -8.17 6.34 -9.48
N LYS A 50 -9.07 6.59 -10.45
CA LYS A 50 -10.35 5.87 -10.54
C LYS A 50 -10.16 4.38 -10.80
N ASP A 51 -9.08 4.02 -11.48
CA ASP A 51 -8.79 2.65 -11.91
C ASP A 51 -8.05 1.85 -10.82
N PHE A 52 -7.66 2.53 -9.73
CA PHE A 52 -6.96 1.93 -8.59
C PHE A 52 -7.60 0.63 -8.10
N LYS A 53 -8.93 0.52 -8.10
CA LYS A 53 -9.60 -0.66 -7.54
C LYS A 53 -9.42 -1.89 -8.42
N GLU A 54 -9.56 -1.74 -9.74
CA GLU A 54 -9.64 -2.85 -10.69
C GLU A 54 -8.26 -3.33 -11.13
N GLU A 55 -7.26 -2.45 -11.13
CA GLU A 55 -5.92 -2.76 -11.64
C GLU A 55 -5.05 -3.54 -10.66
N GLU A 56 -4.16 -4.39 -11.16
CA GLU A 56 -3.26 -5.18 -10.31
C GLU A 56 -2.20 -4.27 -9.67
N LYS A 57 -1.89 -4.52 -8.39
CA LYS A 57 -0.89 -3.77 -7.64
C LYS A 57 0.38 -4.60 -7.59
N GLU A 58 1.49 -3.97 -7.89
CA GLU A 58 2.81 -4.58 -7.79
C GLU A 58 3.40 -4.25 -6.41
N PHE A 59 3.80 -5.27 -5.66
CA PHE A 59 4.58 -5.06 -4.45
C PHE A 59 5.89 -4.34 -4.79
N PHE A 60 6.20 -3.26 -4.06
CA PHE A 60 7.45 -2.52 -4.26
C PHE A 60 8.43 -2.75 -3.12
N PHE A 61 8.07 -2.39 -1.89
CA PHE A 61 8.90 -2.67 -0.72
C PHE A 61 8.07 -2.67 0.56
N PHE A 62 8.63 -3.27 1.60
CA PHE A 62 8.15 -3.18 2.97
C PHE A 62 9.33 -2.88 3.88
N ASP A 63 9.23 -1.79 4.65
CA ASP A 63 10.31 -1.35 5.52
C ASP A 63 9.78 -0.84 6.86
N PHE A 64 10.59 -0.93 7.91
CA PHE A 64 10.24 -0.50 9.26
C PHE A 64 11.50 -0.25 10.11
N PRO A 65 11.43 0.55 11.19
CA PRO A 65 12.63 1.02 11.91
C PRO A 65 13.58 -0.06 12.46
N LYS A 66 13.10 -1.29 12.67
CA LYS A 66 13.91 -2.42 13.19
C LYS A 66 14.41 -3.34 12.07
N ASN A 67 14.18 -2.99 10.81
CA ASN A 67 14.59 -3.73 9.63
C ASN A 67 16.00 -3.30 9.18
N ILE A 68 16.96 -3.40 10.11
CA ILE A 68 18.38 -3.10 9.89
C ILE A 68 19.19 -4.37 10.14
#